data_AF-A0A6L4NB14-F1
#
_entry.id   AF-A0A6L4NB14-F1
#
_cell.length_a   1.000
_cell.length_b   1.000
_cell.length_c   1.000
_cell.angle_alpha   90.00
_cell.angle_beta   90.00
_cell.angle_gamma   90.00
#
_symmetry.space_group_name_H-M   'P 1'
#
loop_
_entity.id
_entity.type
_entity.pdbx_description
1 polymer ?
#
loop_
_entity_poly.entity_id
_entity_poly.type
_entity_poly.pdbx_seq_one_letter_code
_entity_poly.pdbx_strand_id
1 'polypeptide(L)'
;MKKILVIINKNWETEPVLNALTNPKLRPAALPFPEVINTPCDGDNRMSQPRAVFSLPREGEEPLQVVVRCIEDLMATGVNTSSSLEKYKVLPQAIAADAADLIISVSTANYPDPAVTHNGTVVLGGNFFIHDGNPDSHADPEHNLIDDRVGTFIASNVAPAVF
;
A
#
# COMPACT_ATOMS: atom_id res chain seq x y z
N MET A 1 18.37 -5.77 -10.93
CA MET A 1 17.57 -4.55 -10.77
C MET A 1 16.92 -4.58 -9.40
N LYS A 2 17.13 -3.54 -8.57
CA LYS A 2 16.47 -3.42 -7.27
C LYS A 2 15.04 -2.92 -7.45
N LYS A 3 14.12 -3.34 -6.59
CA LYS A 3 12.70 -2.99 -6.71
C LYS A 3 12.06 -2.61 -5.38
N ILE A 4 11.34 -1.49 -5.37
CA ILE A 4 10.44 -1.08 -4.30
C ILE A 4 9.01 -1.32 -4.76
N LEU A 5 8.21 -1.99 -3.94
CA LEU A 5 6.77 -2.13 -4.15
C LEU A 5 6.03 -1.21 -3.18
N VAL A 6 5.30 -0.24 -3.72
CA VAL A 6 4.36 0.61 -2.98
C VAL A 6 2.97 0.00 -3.11
N ILE A 7 2.43 -0.49 -2.00
CA ILE A 7 1.08 -1.09 -1.94
C ILE A 7 0.15 -0.10 -1.26
N ILE A 8 -0.93 0.28 -1.95
CA ILE A 8 -1.94 1.20 -1.46
C ILE A 8 -3.24 0.43 -1.22
N ASN A 9 -3.94 0.70 -0.13
CA ASN A 9 -5.06 -0.12 0.30
C ASN A 9 -6.33 0.05 -0.56
N LYS A 10 -6.67 1.29 -0.98
CA LYS A 10 -7.90 1.60 -1.73
C LYS A 10 -7.66 2.45 -2.97
N ASN A 11 -8.64 2.39 -3.88
CA ASN A 11 -8.64 3.22 -5.08
C ASN A 11 -8.67 4.72 -4.75
N TRP A 12 -9.53 5.14 -3.83
CA TRP A 12 -9.62 6.53 -3.41
C TRP A 12 -8.36 7.04 -2.68
N GLU A 13 -7.53 6.15 -2.13
CA GLU A 13 -6.21 6.48 -1.56
C GLU A 13 -5.13 6.55 -2.64
N THR A 14 -5.25 5.74 -3.68
CA THR A 14 -4.28 5.62 -4.77
C THR A 14 -4.26 6.86 -5.65
N GLU A 15 -5.43 7.36 -6.04
CA GLU A 15 -5.55 8.53 -6.92
C GLU A 15 -4.84 9.79 -6.37
N PRO A 16 -5.03 10.22 -5.11
CA PRO A 16 -4.30 11.37 -4.57
C PRO A 16 -2.79 11.13 -4.44
N VAL A 17 -2.35 9.90 -4.15
CA VAL A 17 -0.91 9.56 -4.14
C VAL A 17 -0.32 9.73 -5.54
N LEU A 18 -0.95 9.16 -6.57
CA LEU A 18 -0.46 9.29 -7.94
C LEU A 18 -0.50 10.75 -8.42
N ASN A 19 -1.51 11.52 -8.06
CA ASN A 19 -1.57 12.94 -8.36
C ASN A 19 -0.39 13.70 -7.72
N ALA A 20 -0.07 13.43 -6.45
CA ALA A 20 1.10 14.04 -5.80
C ALA A 20 2.43 13.64 -6.49
N LEU A 21 2.53 12.40 -6.97
CA LEU A 21 3.73 11.88 -7.63
C LEU A 21 3.87 12.26 -9.11
N THR A 22 2.82 12.77 -9.77
CA THR A 22 2.83 13.06 -11.22
C THR A 22 2.56 14.53 -11.55
N ASN A 23 1.89 15.26 -10.66
CA ASN A 23 1.59 16.68 -10.86
C ASN A 23 2.88 17.51 -10.89
N PRO A 24 3.22 18.22 -11.99
CA PRO A 24 4.47 18.98 -12.09
C PRO A 24 4.68 20.05 -11.02
N LYS A 25 3.62 20.50 -10.34
CA LYS A 25 3.69 21.49 -9.25
C LYS A 25 3.95 20.86 -7.87
N LEU A 26 3.69 19.57 -7.71
CA LEU A 26 3.81 18.85 -6.43
C LEU A 26 4.95 17.83 -6.45
N ARG A 27 5.12 17.15 -7.59
CA ARG A 27 6.11 16.10 -7.81
C ARG A 27 7.51 16.63 -7.51
N PRO A 28 8.30 15.95 -6.67
CA PRO A 28 9.71 16.30 -6.45
C PRO A 28 10.47 16.34 -7.77
N ALA A 29 11.27 17.38 -7.99
CA ALA A 29 12.00 17.57 -9.26
C ALA A 29 12.94 16.40 -9.60
N ALA A 30 13.47 15.72 -8.58
CA ALA A 30 14.33 14.55 -8.73
C ALA A 30 13.57 13.26 -9.07
N LEU A 31 12.24 13.23 -8.88
CA LEU A 31 11.42 12.07 -9.22
C LEU A 31 11.07 12.15 -10.72
N PRO A 32 11.49 11.20 -11.57
CA PRO A 32 11.13 11.17 -12.98
C PRO A 32 9.63 10.96 -13.17
N PHE A 33 9.14 11.21 -14.39
CA PHE A 33 7.75 10.89 -14.71
C PHE A 33 7.65 9.37 -14.86
N PRO A 34 6.55 8.71 -14.43
CA PRO A 34 6.48 7.27 -14.50
C PRO A 34 6.47 6.77 -15.96
N GLU A 35 7.11 5.64 -16.20
CA GLU A 35 7.14 4.94 -17.50
C GLU A 35 5.77 4.29 -17.81
N VAL A 36 5.04 3.92 -16.75
CA VAL A 36 3.69 3.36 -16.81
C VAL A 36 2.80 4.16 -15.89
N ILE A 37 1.60 4.54 -16.34
CA ILE A 37 0.60 5.21 -15.53
C ILE A 37 -0.80 4.73 -15.91
N ASN A 38 -1.52 4.17 -14.94
CA ASN A 38 -2.85 3.58 -15.10
C ASN A 38 -3.83 4.22 -14.11
N THR A 39 -4.15 5.50 -14.32
CA THR A 39 -5.05 6.33 -13.49
C THR A 39 -5.78 7.37 -14.36
N PRO A 40 -7.03 7.75 -14.01
CA PRO A 40 -7.85 7.18 -12.94
C PRO A 40 -8.39 5.79 -13.31
N CYS A 41 -8.66 4.94 -12.33
CA CYS A 41 -9.46 3.73 -12.58
C CYS A 41 -10.93 4.00 -12.34
N ASP A 42 -11.76 3.57 -13.28
CA ASP A 42 -13.21 3.71 -13.32
C ASP A 42 -13.96 2.54 -12.65
N GLY A 43 -13.33 1.86 -11.69
CA GLY A 43 -14.00 0.87 -10.83
C GLY A 43 -14.26 -0.51 -11.47
N ASP A 44 -14.04 -0.67 -12.78
CA ASP A 44 -14.19 -1.96 -13.49
C ASP A 44 -12.88 -2.77 -13.58
N ASN A 45 -11.81 -2.31 -12.92
CA ASN A 45 -10.48 -2.76 -13.26
C ASN A 45 -10.01 -4.02 -12.50
N ARG A 46 -9.73 -5.04 -13.31
CA ARG A 46 -9.22 -6.38 -12.98
C ARG A 46 -7.72 -6.46 -13.27
N MET A 47 -6.93 -5.51 -12.80
CA MET A 47 -5.57 -5.34 -13.33
C MET A 47 -4.52 -6.08 -12.49
N SER A 48 -3.92 -7.11 -13.10
CA SER A 48 -2.61 -7.62 -12.70
C SER A 48 -1.48 -6.60 -12.94
N GLN A 49 -1.79 -5.45 -13.56
CA GLN A 49 -0.83 -4.42 -13.90
C GLN A 49 -0.68 -3.39 -12.78
N PRO A 50 0.51 -2.80 -12.63
CA PRO A 50 0.73 -1.74 -11.67
C PRO A 50 0.05 -0.43 -12.08
N ARG A 51 -0.25 0.40 -11.08
CA ARG A 51 -0.83 1.74 -11.22
C ARG A 51 0.16 2.78 -11.70
N ALA A 52 1.42 2.63 -11.28
CA ALA A 52 2.51 3.37 -11.85
C ALA A 52 3.81 2.58 -11.74
N VAL A 53 4.74 2.82 -12.66
CA VAL A 53 6.11 2.31 -12.58
C VAL A 53 7.06 3.47 -12.81
N PHE A 54 7.95 3.70 -11.84
CA PHE A 54 9.03 4.69 -11.94
C PHE A 54 10.36 3.96 -12.07
N SER A 55 11.25 4.51 -12.90
CA SER A 55 12.63 4.06 -13.02
C SER A 55 13.53 5.17 -12.51
N LEU A 56 14.08 5.00 -11.32
CA LEU A 56 14.92 6.01 -10.66
C LEU A 56 16.38 5.79 -11.08
N PRO A 57 17.01 6.76 -11.77
CA PRO A 57 18.40 6.62 -12.17
C PRO A 57 19.32 6.58 -10.95
N ARG A 58 20.33 5.73 -11.00
CA ARG A 58 21.38 5.61 -9.99
C ARG A 58 22.74 5.66 -10.66
N GLU A 59 23.62 6.51 -10.17
CA GLU A 59 24.95 6.70 -10.78
C GLU A 59 25.77 5.41 -10.66
N GLY A 60 26.24 4.88 -11.79
CA GLY A 60 27.06 3.68 -11.83
C GLY A 60 26.32 2.38 -11.48
N GLU A 61 25.00 2.41 -11.34
CA GLU A 61 24.18 1.25 -10.97
C GLU A 61 22.94 1.11 -11.86
N GLU A 62 22.37 -0.10 -11.88
CA GLU A 62 21.08 -0.32 -12.52
C GLU A 62 20.00 0.57 -11.87
N PRO A 63 19.06 1.13 -12.67
CA PRO A 63 17.97 1.92 -12.14
C PRO A 63 17.17 1.17 -11.06
N LEU A 64 16.73 1.91 -10.05
CA LEU A 64 15.83 1.40 -9.03
C LEU A 64 14.40 1.49 -9.54
N GLN A 65 13.72 0.36 -9.63
CA GLN A 65 12.32 0.34 -10.05
C GLN A 65 11.40 0.57 -8.84
N VAL A 66 10.45 1.49 -8.95
CA VAL A 66 9.38 1.68 -7.96
C VAL A 66 8.06 1.33 -8.63
N VAL A 67 7.39 0.31 -8.10
CA VAL A 67 6.12 -0.21 -8.61
C VAL A 67 5.01 0.18 -7.64
N VAL A 68 4.00 0.90 -8.12
CA VAL A 68 2.81 1.27 -7.33
C VAL A 68 1.67 0.34 -7.67
N ARG A 69 1.03 -0.27 -6.67
CA ARG A 69 -0.16 -1.11 -6.82
C ARG A 69 -1.24 -0.71 -5.81
N CYS A 70 -2.49 -0.94 -6.18
CA CYS A 70 -3.62 -0.85 -5.26
C CYS A 70 -4.12 -2.26 -4.94
N ILE A 71 -4.37 -2.56 -3.66
CA ILE A 71 -4.89 -3.87 -3.24
C ILE A 71 -6.30 -4.09 -3.80
N GLU A 72 -7.11 -3.04 -3.83
CA GLU A 72 -8.49 -3.09 -4.33
C GLU A 72 -8.58 -3.56 -5.80
N ASP A 73 -7.59 -3.20 -6.65
CA ASP A 73 -7.54 -3.67 -8.05
C ASP A 73 -7.29 -5.17 -8.19
N LEU A 74 -6.74 -5.80 -7.13
CA LEU A 74 -6.42 -7.23 -7.09
C LEU A 74 -7.59 -8.07 -6.58
N MET A 75 -8.57 -7.44 -5.94
CA MET A 75 -9.71 -8.12 -5.31
C MET A 75 -10.72 -8.57 -6.38
N ALA A 76 -11.46 -9.65 -6.09
CA ALA A 76 -12.53 -10.10 -6.97
C ALA A 76 -13.67 -9.07 -7.07
N THR A 77 -14.26 -8.93 -8.26
CA THR A 77 -15.41 -8.04 -8.49
C THR A 77 -16.58 -8.42 -7.59
N GLY A 78 -17.24 -7.41 -7.01
CA GLY A 78 -18.42 -7.60 -6.15
C GLY A 78 -18.10 -7.96 -4.70
N VAL A 79 -16.83 -8.17 -4.34
CA VAL A 79 -16.41 -8.28 -2.95
C VAL A 79 -16.37 -6.89 -2.32
N ASN A 80 -16.79 -6.77 -1.06
CA ASN A 80 -16.59 -5.54 -0.31
C ASN A 80 -15.11 -5.17 -0.30
N THR A 81 -14.78 -4.00 -0.84
CA THR A 81 -13.40 -3.53 -0.97
C THR A 81 -12.71 -3.37 0.39
N SER A 82 -13.46 -3.34 1.50
CA SER A 82 -12.94 -3.26 2.86
C SER A 82 -12.66 -4.63 3.49
N SER A 83 -13.03 -5.74 2.84
CA SER A 83 -12.81 -7.09 3.35
C SER A 83 -11.34 -7.35 3.65
N SER A 84 -11.02 -7.57 4.93
CA SER A 84 -9.65 -7.88 5.37
C SER A 84 -9.24 -9.28 4.92
N LEU A 85 -10.19 -10.23 4.92
CA LEU A 85 -9.97 -11.60 4.46
C LEU A 85 -9.58 -11.64 2.98
N GLU A 86 -10.27 -10.90 2.12
CA GLU A 86 -9.96 -10.89 0.70
C GLU A 86 -8.60 -10.24 0.42
N LYS A 87 -8.29 -9.11 1.07
CA LYS A 87 -6.97 -8.48 0.97
C LYS A 87 -5.86 -9.43 1.39
N TYR A 88 -6.05 -10.16 2.49
CA TYR A 88 -5.10 -11.15 2.98
C TYR A 88 -4.84 -12.27 1.96
N LYS A 89 -5.86 -12.69 1.20
CA LYS A 89 -5.73 -13.72 0.16
C LYS A 89 -4.94 -13.23 -1.07
N VAL A 90 -5.20 -12.01 -1.55
CA VAL A 90 -4.63 -11.51 -2.81
C VAL A 90 -3.23 -10.93 -2.68
N LEU A 91 -2.88 -10.40 -1.50
CA LEU A 91 -1.60 -9.73 -1.23
C LEU A 91 -0.35 -10.61 -1.49
N PRO A 92 -0.28 -11.88 -1.04
CA PRO A 92 0.90 -12.71 -1.25
C PRO A 92 1.29 -12.86 -2.72
N GLN A 93 0.29 -12.99 -3.61
CA GLN A 93 0.55 -13.13 -5.04
C GLN A 93 1.14 -11.85 -5.64
N ALA A 94 0.65 -10.67 -5.24
CA ALA A 94 1.19 -9.39 -5.72
C ALA A 94 2.63 -9.17 -5.25
N ILE A 95 2.90 -9.45 -3.96
CA ILE A 95 4.23 -9.35 -3.39
C ILE A 95 5.21 -10.29 -4.11
N ALA A 96 4.79 -11.54 -4.36
CA ALA A 96 5.60 -12.52 -5.08
C ALA A 96 5.83 -12.15 -6.56
N ALA A 97 4.81 -11.60 -7.23
CA ALA A 97 4.89 -11.23 -8.65
C ALA A 97 5.91 -10.11 -8.90
N ASP A 98 6.02 -9.14 -7.99
CA ASP A 98 7.01 -8.07 -8.13
C ASP A 98 8.39 -8.47 -7.61
N ALA A 99 8.50 -9.43 -6.69
CA ALA A 99 9.76 -9.83 -6.06
C ALA A 99 10.53 -8.61 -5.50
N ALA A 100 9.84 -7.78 -4.73
CA ALA A 100 10.36 -6.52 -4.22
C ALA A 100 11.43 -6.71 -3.14
N ASP A 101 12.45 -5.85 -3.15
CA ASP A 101 13.47 -5.76 -2.11
C ASP A 101 12.99 -4.95 -0.89
N LEU A 102 12.02 -4.05 -1.11
CA LEU A 102 11.39 -3.23 -0.08
C LEU A 102 9.90 -3.08 -0.40
N ILE A 103 9.06 -3.20 0.63
CA ILE A 103 7.62 -2.97 0.52
C ILE A 103 7.27 -1.74 1.36
N ILE A 104 6.57 -0.79 0.76
CA ILE A 104 6.01 0.39 1.41
C ILE A 104 4.49 0.24 1.37
N SER A 105 3.87 0.12 2.54
CA SER A 105 2.41 0.13 2.64
C SER A 105 1.91 1.56 2.86
N VAL A 106 0.94 2.00 2.07
CA VAL A 106 0.28 3.30 2.22
C VAL A 106 -1.19 3.04 2.51
N SER A 107 -1.69 3.61 3.60
CA SER A 107 -3.07 3.43 4.04
C SER A 107 -3.50 4.63 4.88
N THR A 108 -4.79 4.86 4.92
CA THR A 108 -5.41 5.79 5.85
C THR A 108 -5.53 5.12 7.21
N ALA A 109 -5.19 5.85 8.25
CA ALA A 109 -5.25 5.38 9.63
C ALA A 109 -6.11 6.32 10.47
N ASN A 110 -6.67 5.77 11.55
CA ASN A 110 -7.25 6.58 12.62
C ASN A 110 -6.20 6.88 13.69
N TYR A 111 -6.32 8.02 14.37
CA TYR A 111 -5.47 8.34 15.50
C TYR A 111 -6.06 7.74 16.78
N PRO A 112 -5.24 7.15 17.69
CA PRO A 112 -5.75 6.45 18.86
C PRO A 112 -6.41 7.36 19.90
N ASP A 113 -6.06 8.65 19.94
CA ASP A 113 -6.70 9.63 20.82
C ASP A 113 -7.89 10.30 20.12
N PRO A 114 -9.14 10.03 20.53
CA PRO A 114 -10.33 10.64 19.91
C PRO A 114 -10.48 12.13 20.22
N ALA A 115 -9.75 12.68 21.21
CA ALA A 115 -9.82 14.08 21.57
C ALA A 115 -8.93 14.98 20.70
N VAL A 116 -8.04 14.40 19.89
CA VAL A 116 -7.06 15.14 19.08
C VAL A 116 -7.18 14.77 17.61
N THR A 117 -7.26 15.78 16.75
CA THR A 117 -7.22 15.58 15.29
C THR A 117 -5.80 15.73 14.75
N HIS A 118 -5.40 14.76 13.95
CA HIS A 118 -4.15 14.77 13.19
C HIS A 118 -4.39 14.67 11.68
N ASN A 119 -5.56 15.11 11.22
CA ASN A 119 -5.91 15.06 9.80
C ASN A 119 -4.87 15.77 8.94
N GLY A 120 -4.47 15.12 7.84
CA GLY A 120 -3.43 15.63 6.94
C GLY A 120 -1.99 15.34 7.38
N THR A 121 -1.79 14.65 8.50
CA THR A 121 -0.47 14.19 8.95
C THR A 121 -0.14 12.83 8.34
N VAL A 122 1.15 12.59 8.07
CA VAL A 122 1.68 11.28 7.67
C VAL A 122 2.46 10.70 8.84
N VAL A 123 2.19 9.44 9.19
CA VAL A 123 3.00 8.67 10.14
C VAL A 123 3.82 7.67 9.35
N LEU A 124 5.13 7.69 9.57
CA LEU A 124 6.07 6.73 9.00
C LEU A 124 6.60 5.84 10.11
N GLY A 125 6.62 4.54 9.87
CA GLY A 125 7.11 3.56 10.83
C GLY A 125 7.23 2.19 10.22
N GLY A 126 8.06 1.35 10.83
CA GLY A 126 8.31 -0.02 10.37
C GLY A 126 7.81 -1.10 11.33
N ASN A 127 7.35 -0.72 12.53
CA ASN A 127 6.85 -1.65 13.53
C ASN A 127 5.33 -1.73 13.44
N PHE A 128 4.79 -2.93 13.61
CA PHE A 128 3.36 -3.19 13.50
C PHE A 128 2.86 -3.94 14.73
N PHE A 129 1.62 -3.70 15.10
CA PHE A 129 0.90 -4.50 16.08
C PHE A 129 -0.37 -5.02 15.40
N ILE A 130 -0.57 -6.34 15.41
CA ILE A 130 -1.77 -6.92 14.80
C ILE A 130 -2.89 -6.85 15.83
N HIS A 131 -3.89 -6.05 15.54
CA HIS A 131 -5.08 -5.88 16.38
C HIS A 131 -6.31 -6.42 15.65
N ASP A 132 -7.09 -7.25 16.32
CA ASP A 132 -8.44 -7.59 15.89
C ASP A 132 -9.40 -6.49 16.33
N GLY A 133 -9.89 -5.72 15.36
CA GLY A 133 -10.82 -4.62 15.60
C GLY A 133 -12.27 -5.08 15.84
N ASN A 134 -12.56 -6.38 15.76
CA ASN A 134 -13.89 -6.93 15.98
C ASN A 134 -13.85 -8.32 16.69
N PRO A 135 -13.28 -8.40 17.90
CA PRO A 135 -13.02 -9.67 18.58
C PRO A 135 -14.30 -10.39 19.04
N ASP A 136 -15.39 -9.65 19.24
CA ASP A 136 -16.65 -10.19 19.79
C ASP A 136 -17.63 -10.67 18.71
N SER A 137 -17.39 -10.32 17.45
CA SER A 137 -18.33 -10.60 16.35
C SER A 137 -17.62 -11.03 15.08
N HIS A 138 -17.12 -12.27 15.07
CA HIS A 138 -16.75 -13.00 13.84
C HIS A 138 -17.97 -13.38 12.97
N ALA A 139 -19.16 -12.86 13.27
CA ALA A 139 -20.37 -13.08 12.49
C ALA A 139 -20.34 -12.38 11.12
N ASP A 140 -19.45 -11.40 10.93
CA ASP A 140 -19.21 -10.80 9.62
C ASP A 140 -18.14 -11.60 8.85
N PRO A 141 -18.53 -12.38 7.82
CA PRO A 141 -17.60 -13.19 7.05
C PRO A 141 -16.56 -12.35 6.29
N GLU A 142 -16.79 -11.04 6.07
CA GLU A 142 -15.85 -10.16 5.37
C GLU A 142 -14.67 -9.72 6.24
N HIS A 143 -14.84 -9.81 7.57
CA HIS A 143 -13.87 -9.40 8.59
C HIS A 143 -13.38 -10.57 9.47
N ASN A 144 -13.77 -11.81 9.16
CA ASN A 144 -13.40 -13.02 9.90
C ASN A 144 -11.97 -13.51 9.58
N LEU A 145 -11.00 -12.59 9.51
CA LEU A 145 -9.59 -12.94 9.38
C LEU A 145 -9.08 -13.39 10.75
N ILE A 146 -8.90 -14.71 10.91
CA ILE A 146 -8.29 -15.29 12.11
C ILE A 146 -6.80 -15.45 11.83
N ASP A 147 -5.97 -14.70 12.56
CA ASP A 147 -4.52 -14.74 12.48
C ASP A 147 -3.95 -15.06 13.87
N ASP A 148 -3.08 -16.06 13.96
CA ASP A 148 -2.47 -16.50 15.23
C ASP A 148 -1.51 -15.46 15.83
N ARG A 149 -1.17 -14.43 15.05
CA ARG A 149 -0.34 -13.30 15.46
C ARG A 149 -1.16 -12.13 16.00
N VAL A 150 -2.48 -12.22 16.12
CA VAL A 150 -3.27 -11.18 16.81
C VAL A 150 -2.73 -10.96 18.22
N GLY A 151 -2.56 -9.69 18.60
CA GLY A 151 -1.95 -9.30 19.88
C GLY A 151 -0.42 -9.32 19.87
N THR A 152 0.22 -9.62 18.75
CA THR A 152 1.68 -9.63 18.64
C THR A 152 2.24 -8.32 18.09
N PHE A 153 3.39 -7.95 18.63
CA PHE A 153 4.22 -6.89 18.10
C PHE A 153 5.20 -7.48 17.07
N ILE A 154 5.23 -6.88 15.89
CA ILE A 154 6.12 -7.25 14.79
C ILE A 154 7.11 -6.11 14.60
N ALA A 155 8.36 -6.37 14.98
CA ALA A 155 9.45 -5.43 14.80
C ALA A 155 9.83 -5.31 13.32
N SER A 156 10.17 -4.10 12.89
CA SER A 156 10.73 -3.86 11.57
C SER A 156 12.09 -4.53 11.43
N ASN A 157 12.36 -5.08 10.25
CA ASN A 157 13.70 -5.41 9.80
C ASN A 157 14.41 -4.20 9.13
N VAL A 158 13.70 -3.07 8.96
CA VAL A 158 14.27 -1.82 8.43
C VAL A 158 14.91 -1.04 9.57
N ALA A 159 16.12 -0.52 9.31
CA ALA A 159 16.84 0.27 10.29
C ALA A 159 16.04 1.54 10.67
N PRO A 160 15.93 1.89 11.98
CA PRO A 160 15.16 3.06 12.41
C PRO A 160 15.58 4.38 11.76
N ALA A 161 16.84 4.50 11.36
CA ALA A 161 17.38 5.69 10.68
C ALA A 161 16.79 5.96 9.28
N VAL A 162 15.99 5.03 8.74
CA VAL A 162 15.29 5.17 7.46
C VAL A 162 13.97 5.96 7.61
N PHE A 163 13.44 6.09 8.82
CA PHE A 163 12.15 6.74 9.12
C PHE A 163 12.33 8.16 9.67
#